data_AF-A0A6M4WSY2-F1
#
_entry.id   AF-A0A6M4WSY2-F1
#
_cell.length_a   1.000
_cell.length_b   1.000
_cell.length_c   1.000
_cell.angle_alpha   90.00
_cell.angle_beta   90.00
_cell.angle_gamma   90.00
#
_symmetry.space_group_name_H-M   'P 1'
#
loop_
_entity.id
_entity.type
_entity.pdbx_description
1 polymer ?
#
loop_
_entity_poly.entity_id
_entity_poly.type
_entity_poly.pdbx_seq_one_letter_code
_entity_poly.pdbx_strand_id
1 'polypeptide(L)'
;MNHAQLTALGRALRLLGEHGEALAADTPDTRLHEVKADLRRALDLLDDSVVGATPTTRCAEHPHGPVDEAAPDLCLLCETRRRAARRAEFNGPAPQAPYTPTPSTSRYGTRADRPQPQQRWLAELWTGQEWQLCGTPRRDRREAELYIAALRRGSRPAMAYRLVHEFTDYEVLRIWGTPVKVDIEPLGNL
;
A
#
# COMPACT_ATOMS: atom_id res chain seq x y z
N MET A 1 -23.96 1.28 -13.79
CA MET A 1 -23.49 -0.12 -13.59
C MET A 1 -22.78 -0.64 -14.82
N ASN A 2 -21.70 -1.39 -14.65
CA ASN A 2 -21.12 -2.19 -15.72
C ASN A 2 -21.81 -3.57 -15.82
N HIS A 3 -21.55 -4.31 -16.90
CA HIS A 3 -22.18 -5.61 -17.15
C HIS A 3 -21.85 -6.66 -16.07
N ALA A 4 -20.65 -6.60 -15.49
CA ALA A 4 -20.23 -7.49 -14.41
C ALA A 4 -21.03 -7.24 -13.12
N GLN A 5 -21.24 -5.96 -12.75
CA GLN A 5 -22.06 -5.56 -11.61
C GLN A 5 -23.51 -5.99 -11.79
N LEU A 6 -24.09 -5.83 -12.99
CA LEU A 6 -25.45 -6.31 -13.28
C LEU A 6 -25.57 -7.83 -13.13
N THR A 7 -24.59 -8.58 -13.62
CA THR A 7 -24.56 -10.03 -13.49
C THR A 7 -24.40 -10.47 -12.03
N ALA A 8 -23.55 -9.78 -11.26
CA ALA A 8 -23.33 -10.06 -9.84
C ALA A 8 -24.58 -9.79 -9.01
N LEU A 9 -25.25 -8.64 -9.23
CA LEU A 9 -26.50 -8.30 -8.57
C LEU A 9 -27.61 -9.31 -8.92
N GLY A 10 -27.75 -9.69 -10.20
CA GLY A 10 -28.74 -10.68 -10.62
C GLY A 10 -28.55 -12.04 -9.94
N ARG A 11 -27.30 -12.48 -9.72
CA ARG A 11 -27.01 -13.71 -8.95
C ARG A 11 -27.34 -13.56 -7.47
N ALA A 12 -26.97 -12.44 -6.85
CA ALA A 12 -27.26 -12.17 -5.45
C ALA A 12 -28.78 -12.16 -5.17
N LEU A 13 -29.56 -11.51 -6.04
CA LEU A 13 -31.02 -11.47 -5.93
C LEU A 13 -31.67 -12.85 -6.10
N ARG A 14 -31.13 -13.68 -7.01
CA ARG A 14 -31.62 -15.06 -7.18
C ARG A 14 -31.38 -15.90 -5.93
N LEU A 15 -30.16 -15.86 -5.39
CA LEU A 15 -29.78 -16.57 -4.17
C LEU A 15 -30.61 -16.12 -2.95
N LEU A 16 -30.91 -14.82 -2.85
CA LEU A 16 -31.84 -14.31 -1.85
C LEU A 16 -33.28 -14.83 -2.01
N GLY A 17 -33.76 -14.97 -3.24
CA GLY A 17 -35.05 -15.60 -3.54
C GLY A 17 -35.10 -17.05 -3.05
N GLU A 18 -34.07 -17.83 -3.35
CA GLU A 18 -33.93 -19.23 -2.89
C GLU A 18 -33.89 -19.33 -1.36
N HIS A 19 -33.16 -18.40 -0.70
CA HIS A 19 -33.17 -18.32 0.75
C HIS A 19 -34.55 -17.98 1.31
N GLY A 20 -35.26 -17.05 0.68
CA GLY A 20 -36.62 -16.67 1.08
C GLY A 20 -37.62 -17.82 0.98
N GLU A 21 -37.55 -18.63 -0.09
CA GLU A 21 -38.38 -19.82 -0.24
C GLU A 21 -38.08 -20.91 0.80
N ALA A 22 -36.83 -21.02 1.23
CA ALA A 22 -36.38 -22.01 2.20
C ALA A 22 -36.61 -21.59 3.68
N LEU A 23 -37.17 -20.40 3.95
CA LEU A 23 -37.47 -19.94 5.30
C LEU A 23 -38.68 -20.67 5.88
N ALA A 24 -38.48 -21.34 7.01
CA ALA A 24 -39.52 -21.96 7.82
C ALA A 24 -39.44 -21.47 9.28
N ALA A 25 -40.49 -21.75 10.06
CA ALA A 25 -40.57 -21.33 11.47
C ALA A 25 -39.45 -21.92 12.36
N ASP A 26 -38.84 -23.04 11.95
CA ASP A 26 -37.76 -23.75 12.62
C ASP A 26 -36.37 -23.44 12.02
N THR A 27 -36.26 -22.40 11.17
CA THR A 27 -34.97 -22.02 10.57
C THR A 27 -33.98 -21.66 11.68
N PRO A 28 -32.77 -22.27 11.71
CA PRO A 28 -31.78 -21.97 12.72
C PRO A 28 -31.24 -20.54 12.58
N ASP A 29 -30.95 -19.88 13.71
CA ASP A 29 -30.43 -18.50 13.75
C ASP A 29 -29.17 -18.29 12.90
N THR A 30 -28.32 -19.32 12.77
CA THR A 30 -27.14 -19.28 11.91
C THR A 30 -27.50 -18.99 10.45
N ARG A 31 -28.53 -19.65 9.92
CA ARG A 31 -29.04 -19.37 8.57
C ARG A 31 -29.65 -17.98 8.47
N LEU A 32 -30.36 -17.51 9.50
CA LEU A 32 -30.91 -16.15 9.50
C LEU A 32 -29.79 -15.09 9.44
N HIS A 33 -28.67 -15.34 10.12
CA HIS A 33 -27.48 -14.49 10.04
C HIS A 33 -26.81 -14.52 8.66
N GLU A 34 -26.76 -15.67 8.00
CA GLU A 34 -26.27 -15.80 6.62
C GLU A 34 -27.13 -15.00 5.64
N VAL A 35 -28.46 -15.19 5.68
CA VAL A 35 -29.42 -14.44 4.84
C VAL A 35 -29.31 -12.94 5.07
N LYS A 36 -29.17 -12.51 6.33
CA LYS A 36 -28.94 -11.10 6.68
C LYS A 36 -27.64 -10.56 6.06
N ALA A 37 -26.57 -11.35 6.03
CA ALA A 37 -25.30 -10.95 5.44
C ALA A 37 -25.41 -10.84 3.91
N ASP A 38 -26.13 -11.78 3.26
CA ASP A 38 -26.39 -11.72 1.82
C ASP A 38 -27.26 -10.53 1.41
N LEU A 39 -28.30 -10.21 2.21
CA LEU A 39 -29.13 -9.03 1.99
C LEU A 39 -28.29 -7.75 2.04
N ARG A 40 -27.38 -7.63 3.01
CA ARG A 40 -26.47 -6.49 3.12
C ARG A 40 -25.55 -6.39 1.91
N ARG A 41 -24.92 -7.50 1.50
CA ARG A 41 -24.06 -7.53 0.29
C ARG A 41 -24.82 -7.08 -0.96
N ALA A 42 -26.05 -7.54 -1.14
CA ALA A 42 -26.87 -7.15 -2.29
C ALA A 42 -27.25 -5.66 -2.25
N LEU A 43 -27.54 -5.12 -1.07
CA LEU A 43 -27.79 -3.69 -0.87
C LEU A 43 -26.53 -2.85 -1.16
N ASP A 44 -25.36 -3.27 -0.67
CA ASP A 44 -24.10 -2.57 -0.93
C ASP A 44 -23.81 -2.49 -2.44
N LEU A 45 -24.02 -3.60 -3.17
CA LEU A 45 -23.89 -3.64 -4.64
C LEU A 45 -24.87 -2.70 -5.36
N LEU A 46 -26.08 -2.53 -4.81
CA LEU A 46 -27.09 -1.63 -5.35
C LEU A 46 -26.73 -0.16 -5.03
N ASP A 47 -26.28 0.14 -3.83
CA ASP A 47 -25.92 1.51 -3.43
C ASP A 47 -24.71 2.01 -4.23
N ASP A 48 -23.69 1.16 -4.39
CA ASP A 48 -22.53 1.44 -5.27
C ASP A 48 -22.95 1.76 -6.71
N SER A 49 -24.08 1.18 -7.14
CA SER A 49 -24.61 1.38 -8.49
C SER A 49 -25.45 2.64 -8.67
N VAL A 50 -26.15 3.07 -7.63
CA VAL A 50 -27.07 4.22 -7.65
C VAL A 50 -26.30 5.52 -7.39
N VAL A 51 -25.28 5.48 -6.54
CA VAL A 51 -24.49 6.66 -6.14
C VAL A 51 -23.24 6.84 -7.02
N GLY A 52 -22.75 5.76 -7.64
CA GLY A 52 -21.51 5.76 -8.43
C GLY A 52 -21.60 6.46 -9.78
N ALA A 53 -20.48 7.05 -10.22
CA ALA A 53 -20.33 7.54 -11.59
C ALA A 53 -20.53 6.40 -12.61
N THR A 54 -21.09 6.72 -13.77
CA THR A 54 -21.26 5.70 -14.82
C THR A 54 -19.88 5.19 -15.25
N PRO A 55 -19.62 3.88 -15.16
CA PRO A 55 -18.31 3.33 -15.51
C PRO A 55 -18.01 3.59 -16.99
N THR A 56 -16.81 4.08 -17.27
CA THR A 56 -16.33 4.39 -18.63
C THR A 56 -15.91 3.13 -19.38
N THR A 57 -15.55 2.06 -18.67
CA THR A 57 -15.23 0.75 -19.26
C THR A 57 -16.18 -0.34 -18.77
N ARG A 58 -16.22 -1.47 -19.48
CA ARG A 58 -17.00 -2.67 -19.08
C ARG A 58 -16.18 -3.65 -18.21
N CYS A 59 -14.96 -3.28 -17.84
CA CYS A 59 -14.07 -4.11 -17.03
C CYS A 59 -14.40 -4.00 -15.53
N ALA A 60 -14.41 -5.14 -14.83
CA ALA A 60 -14.63 -5.18 -13.38
C ALA A 60 -13.43 -4.66 -12.57
N GLU A 61 -12.20 -4.89 -13.05
CA GLU A 61 -10.98 -4.39 -12.39
C GLU A 61 -10.80 -2.87 -12.59
N HIS A 62 -11.23 -2.33 -13.74
CA HIS A 62 -10.96 -0.95 -14.13
C HIS A 62 -12.22 -0.21 -14.62
N PRO A 63 -13.27 -0.08 -13.80
CA PRO A 63 -14.55 0.51 -14.23
C PRO A 63 -14.42 1.96 -14.74
N HIS A 64 -13.43 2.71 -14.24
CA HIS A 64 -13.13 4.09 -14.62
C HIS A 64 -11.80 4.24 -15.36
N GLY A 65 -11.30 3.15 -15.95
CA GLY A 65 -10.05 3.12 -16.68
C GLY A 65 -10.09 3.90 -18.00
N PRO A 66 -8.92 4.12 -18.62
CA PRO A 66 -8.83 4.67 -19.97
C PRO A 66 -9.54 3.75 -20.98
N VAL A 67 -10.28 4.37 -21.90
CA VAL A 67 -11.13 3.68 -22.87
C VAL A 67 -10.35 3.34 -24.14
N ASP A 68 -10.48 2.11 -24.63
CA ASP A 68 -10.02 1.67 -25.96
C ASP A 68 -11.22 1.09 -26.72
N GLU A 69 -11.67 1.75 -27.79
CA GLU A 69 -12.83 1.33 -28.58
C GLU A 69 -12.63 -0.02 -29.28
N ALA A 70 -11.38 -0.41 -29.54
CA ALA A 70 -11.05 -1.70 -30.13
C ALA A 70 -10.99 -2.84 -29.10
N ALA A 71 -11.08 -2.53 -27.80
CA ALA A 71 -11.06 -3.52 -26.73
C ALA A 71 -12.48 -4.11 -26.49
N PRO A 72 -12.62 -5.45 -26.31
CA PRO A 72 -13.92 -6.08 -26.06
C PRO A 72 -14.66 -5.54 -24.82
N ASP A 73 -13.91 -5.19 -23.78
CA ASP A 73 -14.39 -4.65 -22.50
C ASP A 73 -14.19 -3.12 -22.40
N LEU A 74 -13.83 -2.46 -23.50
CA LEU A 74 -13.48 -1.05 -23.59
C LEU A 74 -12.29 -0.63 -22.70
N CYS A 75 -11.57 -1.57 -22.08
CA CYS A 75 -10.52 -1.27 -21.11
C CYS A 75 -9.14 -1.31 -21.76
N LEU A 76 -8.49 -0.16 -21.91
CA LEU A 76 -7.14 -0.06 -22.47
C LEU A 76 -6.10 -0.83 -21.63
N LEU A 77 -6.23 -0.85 -20.30
CA LEU A 77 -5.27 -1.50 -19.42
C LEU A 77 -5.30 -3.03 -19.58
N CYS A 78 -6.48 -3.62 -19.66
CA CYS A 78 -6.64 -5.05 -19.88
C CYS A 78 -6.25 -5.41 -21.31
N GLU A 79 -6.60 -4.57 -22.30
CA GLU A 79 -6.27 -4.82 -23.69
C GLU A 79 -4.77 -4.70 -23.99
N THR A 80 -4.07 -3.75 -23.37
CA THR A 80 -2.60 -3.65 -23.47
C THR A 80 -1.92 -4.90 -22.91
N ARG A 81 -2.41 -5.44 -21.78
CA ARG A 81 -1.96 -6.72 -21.23
C ARG A 81 -2.23 -7.89 -22.19
N ARG A 82 -3.44 -8.00 -22.75
CA ARG A 82 -3.80 -9.04 -23.74
C ARG A 82 -2.93 -8.95 -25.02
N ARG A 83 -2.70 -7.74 -25.53
CA ARG A 83 -1.81 -7.50 -26.69
C ARG A 83 -0.35 -7.85 -26.38
N ALA A 84 0.13 -7.57 -25.16
CA ALA A 84 1.47 -7.96 -24.73
C ALA A 84 1.64 -9.49 -24.67
N ALA A 85 0.66 -10.20 -24.09
CA ALA A 85 0.65 -11.66 -24.06
C ALA A 85 0.67 -12.27 -25.48
N ARG A 86 -0.23 -11.80 -26.36
CA ARG A 86 -0.24 -12.24 -27.78
C ARG A 86 1.09 -11.98 -28.49
N ARG A 87 1.72 -10.81 -28.27
CA ARG A 87 3.03 -10.53 -28.87
C ARG A 87 4.11 -11.47 -28.35
N ALA A 88 4.09 -11.83 -27.07
CA ALA A 88 5.05 -12.76 -26.48
C ALA A 88 4.90 -14.20 -27.02
N GLU A 89 3.67 -14.61 -27.35
CA GLU A 89 3.39 -15.92 -27.97
C GLU A 89 3.98 -16.04 -29.39
N PHE A 90 3.90 -14.97 -30.20
CA PHE A 90 4.34 -15.02 -31.60
C PHE A 90 5.80 -14.60 -31.83
N ASN A 91 6.31 -13.62 -31.09
CA ASN A 91 7.65 -13.06 -31.31
C ASN A 91 8.67 -13.47 -30.22
N GLY A 92 8.28 -14.35 -29.30
CA GLY A 92 9.02 -14.59 -28.06
C GLY A 92 8.92 -13.39 -27.09
N PRO A 93 9.41 -13.53 -25.84
CA PRO A 93 9.45 -12.40 -24.91
C PRO A 93 10.23 -11.25 -25.55
N ALA A 94 9.64 -10.06 -25.56
CA ALA A 94 10.28 -8.87 -26.10
C ALA A 94 11.65 -8.68 -25.44
N PRO A 95 12.70 -8.27 -26.18
CA PRO A 95 13.96 -7.89 -25.57
C PRO A 95 13.68 -6.83 -24.51
N GLN A 96 14.05 -7.11 -23.26
CA GLN A 96 14.06 -6.06 -22.25
C GLN A 96 15.05 -5.01 -22.74
N ALA A 97 14.53 -3.86 -23.16
CA ALA A 97 15.39 -2.72 -23.46
C ALA A 97 16.24 -2.46 -22.20
N PRO A 98 17.56 -2.27 -22.34
CA PRO A 98 18.39 -1.91 -21.20
C PRO A 98 17.76 -0.68 -20.53
N TYR A 99 17.32 -0.87 -19.30
CA TYR A 99 16.71 0.18 -18.50
C TYR A 99 17.72 1.30 -18.39
N THR A 100 17.48 2.37 -19.16
CA THR A 100 18.26 3.59 -19.06
C THR A 100 17.47 4.46 -18.09
N PRO A 101 17.87 4.60 -16.82
CA PRO A 101 17.11 5.38 -15.85
C PRO A 101 17.01 6.82 -16.35
N THR A 102 15.85 7.16 -16.88
CA THR A 102 15.53 8.56 -17.17
C THR A 102 14.99 9.15 -15.88
N PRO A 103 15.57 10.23 -15.34
CA PRO A 103 15.11 10.80 -14.08
C PRO A 103 13.64 11.24 -14.23
N SER A 104 12.73 10.59 -13.50
CA SER A 104 11.31 10.95 -13.50
C SER A 104 11.13 12.22 -12.68
N THR A 105 10.61 13.29 -13.29
CA THR A 105 10.31 14.55 -12.62
C THR A 105 9.06 14.42 -11.75
N SER A 106 9.25 14.27 -10.44
CA SER A 106 8.19 14.47 -9.44
C SER A 106 7.93 15.97 -9.24
N ARG A 107 6.68 16.33 -8.88
CA ARG A 107 6.28 17.70 -8.51
C ARG A 107 7.11 18.29 -7.35
N TYR A 108 7.82 17.44 -6.60
CA TYR A 108 8.70 17.82 -5.49
C TYR A 108 10.21 17.75 -5.84
N GLY A 109 10.54 17.73 -7.13
CA GLY A 109 11.92 17.64 -7.61
C GLY A 109 12.41 16.19 -7.79
N THR A 110 13.52 16.03 -8.51
CA THR A 110 14.22 14.75 -8.68
C THR A 110 14.77 14.30 -7.33
N ARG A 111 14.12 13.31 -6.71
CA ARG A 111 14.69 12.60 -5.57
C ARG A 111 15.90 11.84 -6.11
N ALA A 112 17.09 12.10 -5.57
CA ALA A 112 18.27 11.30 -5.90
C ALA A 112 17.94 9.82 -5.67
N ASP A 113 18.29 8.95 -6.63
CA ASP A 113 18.01 7.51 -6.58
C ASP A 113 18.63 6.85 -5.32
N ARG A 114 19.63 7.51 -4.72
CA ARG A 114 20.24 7.14 -3.44
C ARG A 114 19.80 8.13 -2.34
N PRO A 115 19.07 7.69 -1.30
CA PRO A 115 18.90 8.52 -0.11
C PRO A 115 20.29 8.79 0.49
N GLN A 116 20.61 10.05 0.79
CA GLN A 116 21.88 10.40 1.44
C GLN A 116 21.94 9.78 2.83
N PRO A 117 23.11 9.26 3.27
CA PRO A 117 23.27 8.75 4.63
C PRO A 117 22.91 9.86 5.61
N GLN A 118 22.07 9.54 6.59
CA GLN A 118 21.64 10.50 7.60
C GLN A 118 22.30 10.17 8.94
N GLN A 119 23.14 11.09 9.41
CA GLN A 119 23.58 11.13 10.79
C GLN A 119 22.48 11.77 11.64
N ARG A 120 22.01 11.05 12.65
CA ARG A 120 21.00 11.53 13.56
C ARG A 120 21.40 11.25 15.00
N TRP A 121 21.12 12.21 15.86
CA TRP A 121 21.35 12.13 17.30
C TRP A 121 20.02 11.97 18.01
N LEU A 122 19.83 10.81 18.61
CA LEU A 122 18.61 10.41 19.31
C LEU A 122 18.77 10.67 20.80
N ALA A 123 17.93 11.54 21.34
CA ALA A 123 17.83 11.72 22.79
C ALA A 123 16.87 10.68 23.37
N GLU A 124 17.33 9.93 24.35
CA GLU A 124 16.54 8.93 25.06
C GLU A 124 16.47 9.25 26.54
N LEU A 125 15.33 8.96 27.14
CA LEU A 125 15.10 9.00 28.59
C LEU A 125 14.98 7.59 29.14
N TRP A 126 15.36 7.41 30.39
CA TRP A 126 15.11 6.17 31.11
C TRP A 126 13.79 6.25 31.86
N THR A 127 12.89 5.32 31.57
CA THR A 127 11.55 5.26 32.19
C THR A 127 11.54 4.57 33.55
N GLY A 128 12.61 3.88 33.92
CA GLY A 128 12.67 2.95 35.06
C GLY A 128 12.75 1.49 34.63
N GLN A 129 12.38 1.17 33.39
CA GLN A 129 12.40 -0.18 32.83
C GLN A 129 13.17 -0.25 31.50
N GLU A 130 13.06 0.77 30.66
CA GLU A 130 13.70 0.81 29.35
C GLU A 130 14.09 2.23 28.93
N TRP A 131 14.96 2.29 27.91
CA TRP A 131 15.31 3.54 27.25
C TRP A 131 14.27 3.84 26.16
N GLN A 132 13.67 5.03 26.21
CA GLN A 132 12.68 5.46 25.24
C GLN A 132 13.09 6.80 24.61
N LEU A 133 12.79 6.97 23.33
CA LEU A 133 13.00 8.21 22.61
C LEU A 133 12.18 9.34 23.23
N CYS A 134 12.85 10.45 23.57
CA CYS A 134 12.24 11.57 24.28
C CYS A 134 12.08 12.82 23.41
N GLY A 135 11.80 12.63 22.12
CA GLY A 135 11.54 13.71 21.17
C GLY A 135 11.94 13.34 19.74
N THR A 136 12.05 14.35 18.90
CA THR A 136 12.50 14.17 17.51
C THR A 136 14.03 14.05 17.42
N PRO A 137 14.56 13.20 16.53
CA PRO A 137 16.00 13.08 16.29
C PRO A 137 16.61 14.41 15.82
N ARG A 138 17.83 14.72 16.27
CA ARG A 138 18.58 15.94 15.90
C ARG A 138 19.61 15.64 14.82
N ARG A 139 19.99 16.68 14.07
CA ARG A 139 21.01 16.56 13.01
C ARG A 139 22.42 16.78 13.56
N ASP A 140 22.55 17.53 14.65
CA ASP A 140 23.82 17.84 15.31
C ASP A 140 23.82 17.33 16.76
N ARG A 141 24.99 16.84 17.20
CA ARG A 141 25.26 16.42 18.58
C ARG A 141 25.01 17.57 19.55
N ARG A 142 25.48 18.78 19.22
CA ARG A 142 25.34 19.95 20.10
C ARG A 142 23.89 20.32 20.33
N GLU A 143 23.08 20.25 19.28
CA GLU A 143 21.63 20.47 19.35
C GLU A 143 20.95 19.46 20.27
N ALA A 144 21.35 18.19 20.19
CA ALA A 144 20.81 17.13 21.04
C ALA A 144 21.24 17.25 22.50
N GLU A 145 22.48 17.65 22.77
CA GLU A 145 22.98 17.94 24.12
C GLU A 145 22.24 19.13 24.75
N LEU A 146 22.01 20.21 24.00
CA LEU A 146 21.21 21.35 24.45
C LEU A 146 19.76 20.96 24.75
N TYR A 147 19.18 20.07 23.94
CA TYR A 147 17.84 19.55 24.15
C TYR A 147 17.74 18.73 25.45
N ILE A 148 18.68 17.81 25.70
CA ILE A 148 18.73 17.07 26.98
C ILE A 148 18.93 18.02 28.16
N ALA A 149 19.78 19.04 28.01
CA ALA A 149 19.99 20.04 29.05
C ALA A 149 18.71 20.83 29.36
N ALA A 150 17.88 21.13 28.34
CA ALA A 150 16.58 21.75 28.53
C ALA A 150 15.60 20.81 29.24
N LEU A 151 15.54 19.53 28.85
CA LEU A 151 14.68 18.53 29.50
C LEU A 151 15.01 18.36 31.00
N ARG A 152 16.30 18.38 31.36
CA ARG A 152 16.75 18.35 32.76
C ARG A 152 16.29 19.55 33.60
N ARG A 153 16.05 20.69 32.95
CA ARG A 153 15.53 21.91 33.60
C ARG A 153 14.00 22.01 33.55
N GLY A 154 13.33 21.05 32.93
CA GLY A 154 11.88 21.01 32.81
C GLY A 154 11.19 20.68 34.14
N SER A 155 9.86 20.76 34.14
CA SER A 155 9.03 20.50 35.33
C SER A 155 9.03 19.03 35.77
N ARG A 156 9.38 18.09 34.89
CA ARG A 156 9.41 16.65 35.15
C ARG A 156 10.62 15.99 34.46
N PRO A 157 11.83 16.13 35.02
CA PRO A 157 13.01 15.48 34.43
C PRO A 157 12.93 13.96 34.65
N ALA A 158 13.41 13.20 33.67
CA ALA A 158 13.62 11.76 33.80
C ALA A 158 14.87 11.50 34.67
N MET A 159 14.94 10.31 35.26
CA MET A 159 16.05 9.97 36.15
C MET A 159 17.40 9.86 35.44
N ALA A 160 17.38 9.50 34.15
CA ALA A 160 18.57 9.49 33.32
C ALA A 160 18.21 9.83 31.86
N TYR A 161 19.18 10.41 31.17
CA TYR A 161 19.13 10.67 29.74
C TYR A 161 20.40 10.14 29.11
N ARG A 162 20.29 9.63 27.88
CA ARG A 162 21.44 9.29 27.06
C ARG A 162 21.25 9.82 25.65
N LEU A 163 22.38 9.92 24.95
CA LEU A 163 22.41 10.33 23.57
C LEU A 163 22.93 9.16 22.73
N VAL A 164 22.15 8.75 21.73
CA VAL A 164 22.49 7.66 20.82
C VAL A 164 22.78 8.26 19.45
N HIS A 165 23.90 7.86 18.86
CA HIS A 165 24.26 8.23 17.50
C HIS A 165 23.75 7.14 16.55
N GLU A 166 22.78 7.51 15.71
CA GLU A 166 22.26 6.66 14.65
C GLU A 166 22.88 7.11 13.33
N PHE A 167 23.65 6.21 12.72
CA PHE A 167 24.11 6.35 11.34
C PHE A 167 23.34 5.36 10.49
N THR A 168 22.47 5.86 9.60
CA THR A 168 21.88 4.97 8.60
C THR A 168 22.67 5.05 7.31
N ASP A 169 23.46 3.99 7.06
CA ASP A 169 23.98 3.71 5.73
C ASP A 169 22.92 2.92 4.96
N TYR A 170 22.54 3.41 3.78
CA TYR A 170 21.57 2.74 2.93
C TYR A 170 22.24 2.35 1.62
N GLU A 171 22.60 1.07 1.48
CA GLU A 171 22.81 0.47 0.16
C GLU A 171 21.45 0.00 -0.38
N VAL A 172 20.76 0.87 -1.13
CA VAL A 172 19.47 0.51 -1.75
C VAL A 172 19.74 -0.25 -3.04
N LEU A 173 19.92 -1.57 -2.95
CA LEU A 173 19.86 -2.45 -4.12
C LEU A 173 18.38 -2.69 -4.48
N ARG A 174 17.86 -1.95 -5.47
CA ARG A 174 16.56 -2.28 -6.08
C ARG A 174 16.72 -3.51 -6.96
N ILE A 175 16.52 -4.70 -6.39
CA ILE A 175 16.45 -5.96 -7.13
C ILE A 175 14.98 -6.29 -7.39
N TRP A 176 14.57 -6.41 -8.66
CA TRP A 176 13.31 -7.06 -9.00
C TRP A 176 13.57 -8.57 -9.08
N GLY A 177 13.19 -9.31 -8.03
CA GLY A 177 13.46 -10.74 -7.87
C GLY A 177 13.52 -11.15 -6.40
N THR A 178 13.86 -12.42 -6.13
CA THR A 178 14.00 -12.95 -4.75
C THR A 178 15.08 -12.17 -4.00
N PRO A 179 14.78 -11.58 -2.82
CA PRO A 179 15.74 -10.72 -2.13
C PRO A 179 16.95 -11.52 -1.66
N VAL A 180 18.14 -11.08 -2.07
CA VAL A 180 19.41 -11.61 -1.56
C VAL A 180 19.88 -10.68 -0.45
N LYS A 181 20.07 -11.23 0.75
CA LYS A 181 20.66 -10.49 1.87
C LYS A 181 22.15 -10.32 1.61
N VAL A 182 22.60 -9.07 1.47
CA VAL A 182 24.03 -8.73 1.42
C VAL A 182 24.38 -8.14 2.77
N ASP A 183 25.36 -8.74 3.46
CA ASP A 183 25.87 -8.18 4.71
C ASP A 183 26.79 -6.99 4.39
N ILE A 184 26.64 -5.91 5.15
CA ILE A 184 27.43 -4.69 5.00
C ILE A 184 28.85 -4.99 5.51
N GLU A 185 29.87 -4.81 4.66
CA GLU A 185 31.27 -4.93 5.10
C GLU A 185 31.53 -4.01 6.30
N PRO A 186 32.23 -4.48 7.35
CA PRO A 186 32.56 -3.62 8.48
C PRO A 186 33.55 -2.55 8.02
N LEU A 187 33.09 -1.30 7.94
CA LEU A 187 33.94 -0.12 7.77
C LEU A 187 34.97 -0.11 8.91
N GLY A 188 36.22 -0.39 8.54
CA GLY A 188 37.35 -0.45 9.45
C GLY A 188 37.54 0.86 10.22
N ASN A 189 37.85 0.71 11.51
CA ASN A 189 38.29 1.81 12.37
C ASN A 189 39.56 2.46 11.80
N LEU A 190 39.51 3.76 11.55
CA LEU A 190 40.66 4.67 11.49
C LEU A 190 40.42 5.82 12.46
#